data_AF-A0A756I7G0-F1
#
_entry.id   AF-A0A756I7G0-F1
#
_cell.length_a   1.000
_cell.length_b   1.000
_cell.length_c   1.000
_cell.angle_alpha   90.00
_cell.angle_beta   90.00
_cell.angle_gamma   90.00
#
_symmetry.space_group_name_H-M   'P 1'
#
loop_
_entity.id
_entity.type
_entity.pdbx_description
1 polymer ?
#
loop_
_entity_poly.entity_id
_entity_poly.type
_entity_poly.pdbx_seq_one_letter_code
_entity_poly.pdbx_strand_id
1 'polypeptide(L)'
;MAITLLSTSGNIPLSGIQPVYHVVVIGKSLPLFSAVLLDKLTPQNNTGLGTSTSLGDAWHTTPTEVSILDVVNRYLVNPLTAVEMKYILAHPEKFTFEMGAGDRREAFKSRIVEVDNWHGEDVTGLVLTPNPANAPAYKFSLTFSAVTGMMKLTDGHAGQPNTYGALRYLTVRAK
;
A
#
# COMPACT_ATOMS: atom_id res chain seq x y z
N MET A 1 25.94 -34.51 -31.71
CA MET A 1 25.35 -35.29 -30.60
C MET A 1 23.91 -34.84 -30.43
N ALA A 2 22.95 -35.75 -30.62
CA ALA A 2 21.53 -35.49 -30.43
C ALA A 2 21.13 -35.98 -29.04
N ILE A 3 20.40 -35.16 -28.28
CA ILE A 3 19.78 -35.58 -27.02
C ILE A 3 18.29 -35.70 -27.29
N THR A 4 17.81 -36.95 -27.34
CA THR A 4 16.39 -37.30 -27.41
C THR A 4 15.89 -37.48 -25.99
N LEU A 5 14.92 -36.67 -25.55
CA LEU A 5 14.17 -36.92 -24.32
C LEU A 5 12.81 -37.51 -24.67
N LEU A 6 12.60 -38.77 -24.29
CA LEU A 6 11.31 -39.46 -24.36
C LEU A 6 10.45 -39.01 -23.19
N SER A 7 9.36 -38.29 -23.47
CA SER A 7 8.25 -38.10 -22.55
C SER A 7 7.13 -39.03 -22.99
N THR A 8 6.90 -40.10 -22.23
CA THR A 8 5.69 -40.91 -22.36
C THR A 8 4.57 -40.24 -21.58
N SER A 9 3.52 -39.85 -22.31
CA SER A 9 2.22 -39.32 -21.87
C SER A 9 2.13 -37.82 -21.56
N GLY A 10 1.32 -37.13 -22.38
CA GLY A 10 0.71 -35.83 -22.08
C GLY A 10 1.52 -34.61 -22.51
N ASN A 11 1.14 -34.00 -23.64
CA ASN A 11 1.60 -32.66 -24.03
C ASN A 11 1.16 -31.64 -22.96
N ILE A 12 2.05 -31.32 -22.01
CA ILE A 12 1.90 -30.12 -21.18
C ILE A 12 2.60 -28.98 -21.93
N PRO A 13 1.89 -27.90 -22.33
CA PRO A 13 2.57 -26.73 -22.88
C PRO A 13 3.42 -26.09 -21.77
N LEU A 14 4.72 -26.36 -21.79
CA LEU A 14 5.69 -25.72 -20.91
C LEU A 14 5.98 -24.32 -21.45
N SER A 15 5.25 -23.32 -20.94
CA SER A 15 5.61 -21.91 -21.09
C SER A 15 6.90 -21.65 -20.32
N GLY A 16 7.97 -21.20 -21.01
CA GLY A 16 9.20 -20.72 -20.39
C GLY A 16 10.51 -21.27 -20.94
N ILE A 17 10.49 -22.20 -21.89
CA ILE A 17 11.71 -22.73 -22.52
C ILE A 17 11.84 -22.13 -23.92
N GLN A 18 12.69 -21.11 -24.08
CA GLN A 18 13.18 -20.72 -25.39
C GLN A 18 14.59 -21.29 -25.60
N PRO A 19 14.83 -22.04 -26.68
CA PRO A 19 16.18 -22.46 -27.02
C PRO A 19 16.96 -21.26 -27.57
N VAL A 20 17.90 -20.74 -26.79
CA VAL A 20 18.96 -19.87 -27.29
C VAL A 20 20.21 -20.74 -27.43
N TYR A 21 20.83 -20.68 -28.61
CA TYR A 21 21.97 -21.49 -29.01
C TYR A 21 23.00 -21.71 -27.86
N HIS A 22 23.22 -22.97 -27.54
CA HIS A 22 24.30 -23.53 -26.70
C HIS A 22 24.39 -23.16 -25.21
N VAL A 23 23.39 -22.54 -24.59
CA VAL A 23 23.35 -22.43 -23.12
C VAL A 23 21.95 -22.69 -22.59
N VAL A 24 21.78 -23.80 -21.88
CA VAL A 24 20.62 -24.01 -21.01
C VAL A 24 20.84 -23.14 -19.77
N VAL A 25 20.23 -21.94 -19.76
CA VAL A 25 20.19 -21.10 -18.56
C VAL A 25 19.07 -21.63 -17.65
N ILE A 26 19.39 -22.62 -16.82
CA ILE A 26 18.57 -22.95 -15.64
C ILE A 26 18.97 -21.92 -14.57
N GLY A 27 18.13 -20.90 -14.38
CA GLY A 27 18.42 -19.86 -13.40
C GLY A 27 17.94 -18.46 -13.75
N LYS A 28 16.96 -18.28 -14.64
CA LYS A 28 16.16 -17.05 -14.55
C LYS A 28 15.31 -17.20 -13.31
N SER A 29 15.85 -16.72 -12.18
CA SER A 29 15.09 -16.53 -10.96
C SER A 29 13.71 -16.04 -11.37
N LEU A 30 12.66 -16.76 -10.96
CA LEU A 30 11.34 -16.15 -10.91
C LEU A 30 11.57 -14.79 -10.25
N PRO A 31 11.13 -13.67 -10.87
CA PRO A 31 11.32 -12.38 -10.23
C PRO A 31 10.84 -12.54 -8.78
N LEU A 32 11.61 -12.02 -7.83
CA LEU A 32 11.36 -12.16 -6.39
C LEU A 32 9.90 -11.76 -6.00
N PHE A 33 9.20 -11.10 -6.92
CA PHE A 33 7.81 -10.66 -6.92
C PHE A 33 7.21 -10.85 -8.32
N SER A 34 5.88 -11.03 -8.43
CA SER A 34 5.21 -10.90 -9.73
C SER A 34 5.46 -9.50 -10.28
N ALA A 35 5.91 -9.38 -11.54
CA ALA A 35 6.06 -8.08 -12.21
C ALA A 35 4.76 -7.27 -12.17
N VAL A 36 3.61 -7.95 -12.17
CA VAL A 36 2.28 -7.35 -12.04
C VAL A 36 2.08 -6.69 -10.67
N LEU A 37 2.58 -7.30 -9.59
CA LEU A 37 2.50 -6.70 -8.26
C LEU A 37 3.33 -5.43 -8.22
N LEU A 38 4.58 -5.48 -8.68
CA LEU A 38 5.47 -4.32 -8.65
C LEU A 38 4.91 -3.14 -9.46
N ASP A 39 4.30 -3.42 -10.62
CA ASP A 39 3.65 -2.41 -11.44
C ASP A 39 2.54 -1.66 -10.67
N LYS A 40 1.74 -2.40 -9.88
CA LYS A 40 0.70 -1.81 -9.01
C LYS A 40 1.25 -0.96 -7.86
N LEU A 41 2.50 -1.18 -7.43
CA LEU A 41 3.12 -0.44 -6.34
C LEU A 41 3.85 0.83 -6.82
N THR A 42 3.96 1.04 -8.13
CA THR A 42 4.59 2.23 -8.71
C THR A 42 3.77 3.49 -8.41
N PRO A 43 4.42 4.67 -8.30
CA PRO A 43 3.70 5.94 -8.14
C PRO A 43 2.68 6.22 -9.25
N GLN A 44 2.92 5.70 -10.47
CA GLN A 44 2.03 5.85 -11.62
C GLN A 44 0.68 5.17 -11.43
N ASN A 45 0.61 4.14 -10.58
CA ASN A 45 -0.64 3.45 -10.26
C ASN A 45 -1.45 4.15 -9.16
N ASN A 46 -0.93 5.22 -8.56
CA ASN A 46 -1.70 5.93 -7.54
C ASN A 46 -2.84 6.74 -8.20
N THR A 47 -4.06 6.59 -7.69
CA THR A 47 -5.21 7.43 -8.04
C THR A 47 -5.61 8.30 -6.87
N GLY A 48 -6.29 9.41 -7.16
CA GLY A 48 -7.04 10.16 -6.15
C GLY A 48 -6.20 10.60 -4.94
N LEU A 49 -4.87 10.61 -5.05
CA LEU A 49 -3.98 11.10 -3.99
C LEU A 49 -4.47 12.48 -3.63
N GLY A 50 -4.71 12.72 -2.34
CA GLY A 50 -5.02 14.06 -1.86
C GLY A 50 -3.93 14.99 -2.37
N THR A 51 -4.25 15.77 -3.39
CA THR A 51 -3.35 16.83 -3.86
C THR A 51 -3.69 18.08 -3.07
N SER A 52 -2.77 19.04 -3.02
CA SER A 52 -3.07 20.33 -2.41
C SER A 52 -4.22 21.07 -3.10
N THR A 53 -4.65 20.62 -4.28
CA THR A 53 -5.60 21.28 -5.17
C THR A 53 -6.99 20.62 -5.25
N SER A 54 -7.12 19.31 -5.07
CA SER A 54 -8.40 18.59 -5.11
C SER A 54 -8.53 17.67 -3.90
N LEU A 55 -9.74 17.55 -3.33
CA LEU A 55 -9.99 16.70 -2.16
C LEU A 55 -9.61 15.24 -2.36
N GLY A 56 -9.37 14.81 -3.60
CA GLY A 56 -9.08 13.42 -3.94
C GLY A 56 -10.15 12.48 -3.40
N ASP A 57 -9.81 11.20 -3.31
CA ASP A 57 -10.52 10.32 -2.40
C ASP A 57 -10.02 10.61 -0.98
N ALA A 58 -10.93 10.84 -0.04
CA ALA A 58 -10.58 11.01 1.37
C ALA A 58 -11.21 9.87 2.15
N TRP A 59 -10.42 9.21 2.99
CA TRP A 59 -10.97 8.27 3.96
C TRP A 59 -11.12 8.98 5.30
N HIS A 60 -12.38 9.14 5.73
CA HIS A 60 -12.69 9.72 7.03
C HIS A 60 -12.34 8.73 8.13
N THR A 61 -11.67 9.23 9.16
CA THR A 61 -11.36 8.47 10.37
C THR A 61 -12.63 7.94 11.01
N THR A 62 -12.53 6.73 11.56
CA THR A 62 -13.65 6.02 12.18
C THR A 62 -13.16 5.19 13.35
N PRO A 63 -13.97 5.06 14.43
CA PRO A 63 -13.64 4.16 15.54
C PRO A 63 -13.75 2.67 15.16
N THR A 64 -14.32 2.35 13.99
CA THR A 64 -14.47 0.97 13.51
C THR A 64 -13.20 0.48 12.80
N GLU A 65 -12.79 -0.74 13.09
CA GLU A 65 -11.71 -1.40 12.33
C GLU A 65 -12.13 -1.70 10.90
N VAL A 66 -11.21 -1.49 9.97
CA VAL A 66 -11.38 -1.72 8.54
C VAL A 66 -10.20 -2.49 7.99
N SER A 67 -10.40 -3.14 6.84
CA SER A 67 -9.32 -3.82 6.13
C SER A 67 -8.33 -2.82 5.55
N ILE A 68 -7.03 -3.05 5.79
CA ILE A 68 -5.95 -2.25 5.18
C ILE A 68 -5.99 -2.31 3.65
N LEU A 69 -6.43 -3.45 3.09
CA LEU A 69 -6.61 -3.63 1.66
C LEU A 69 -7.63 -2.64 1.11
N ASP A 70 -8.77 -2.48 1.79
CA ASP A 70 -9.85 -1.61 1.34
C ASP A 70 -9.43 -0.15 1.40
N VAL A 71 -8.60 0.21 2.38
CA VAL A 71 -8.07 1.58 2.50
C VAL A 71 -7.02 1.86 1.44
N VAL A 72 -6.05 0.96 1.22
CA VAL A 72 -5.02 1.11 0.18
C VAL A 72 -5.63 1.17 -1.23
N ASN A 73 -6.58 0.27 -1.52
CA ASN A 73 -7.19 0.18 -2.85
C ASN A 73 -8.02 1.41 -3.24
N ARG A 74 -8.41 2.27 -2.29
CA ARG A 74 -9.02 3.58 -2.60
C ARG A 74 -8.06 4.51 -3.35
N TYR A 75 -6.75 4.31 -3.19
CA TYR A 75 -5.72 5.19 -3.73
C TYR A 75 -4.94 4.55 -4.87
N LEU A 76 -5.43 3.44 -5.44
CA LEU A 76 -4.81 2.76 -6.59
C LEU A 76 -5.75 2.72 -7.80
N VAL A 77 -5.22 2.99 -8.99
CA VAL A 77 -5.92 2.80 -10.27
C VAL A 77 -6.18 1.30 -10.50
N ASN A 78 -5.14 0.49 -10.34
CA ASN A 78 -5.21 -0.96 -10.40
C ASN A 78 -5.13 -1.53 -8.96
N PRO A 79 -6.24 -2.06 -8.41
CA PRO A 79 -6.29 -2.53 -7.04
C PRO A 79 -5.39 -3.75 -6.77
N LEU A 80 -4.92 -3.85 -5.53
CA LEU A 80 -4.34 -5.07 -4.98
C LEU A 80 -5.44 -6.11 -4.74
N THR A 81 -5.09 -7.37 -4.94
CA THR A 81 -5.88 -8.52 -4.52
C THR A 81 -5.58 -8.87 -3.06
N ALA A 82 -6.47 -9.64 -2.43
CA ALA A 82 -6.24 -10.14 -1.08
C ALA A 82 -4.96 -10.99 -0.97
N VAL A 83 -4.61 -11.75 -2.02
CA VAL A 83 -3.38 -12.56 -2.05
C VAL A 83 -2.14 -11.67 -2.11
N GLU A 84 -2.16 -10.63 -2.95
CA GLU A 84 -1.06 -9.67 -3.05
C GLU A 84 -0.87 -8.90 -1.74
N MET A 85 -1.95 -8.43 -1.11
CA MET A 85 -1.85 -7.76 0.18
C MET A 85 -1.36 -8.69 1.28
N LYS A 86 -1.86 -9.93 1.35
CA LYS A 86 -1.35 -10.92 2.30
C LYS A 86 0.16 -11.16 2.11
N TYR A 87 0.64 -11.19 0.86
CA TYR A 87 2.05 -11.29 0.58
C TYR A 87 2.83 -10.07 1.07
N ILE A 88 2.34 -8.85 0.82
CA ILE A 88 2.94 -7.60 1.30
C ILE A 88 3.09 -7.62 2.82
N LEU A 89 2.01 -7.95 3.54
CA LEU A 89 1.98 -7.99 5.00
C LEU A 89 2.91 -9.05 5.60
N ALA A 90 3.13 -10.15 4.89
CA ALA A 90 4.04 -11.22 5.33
C ALA A 90 5.53 -10.90 5.10
N HIS A 91 5.86 -9.84 4.35
CA HIS A 91 7.23 -9.46 4.01
C HIS A 91 7.52 -7.99 4.30
N PRO A 92 7.42 -7.54 5.56
CA PRO A 92 7.64 -6.15 5.96
C PRO A 92 9.07 -5.66 5.65
N GLU A 93 10.03 -6.56 5.46
CA GLU A 93 11.40 -6.24 5.04
C GLU A 93 11.50 -5.78 3.58
N LYS A 94 10.47 -6.03 2.76
CA LYS A 94 10.47 -5.74 1.32
C LYS A 94 9.53 -4.61 0.91
N PHE A 95 8.60 -4.26 1.80
CA PHE A 95 7.58 -3.26 1.53
C PHE A 95 7.54 -2.21 2.63
N THR A 96 7.16 -0.99 2.27
CA THR A 96 6.88 0.09 3.22
C THR A 96 5.50 0.65 2.94
N PHE A 97 4.77 0.95 4.00
CA PHE A 97 3.56 1.75 3.89
C PHE A 97 3.93 3.23 3.93
N GLU A 98 3.28 4.00 3.07
CA GLU A 98 3.38 5.45 3.02
C GLU A 98 1.99 6.03 3.26
N MET A 99 1.88 6.92 4.23
CA MET A 99 0.62 7.52 4.65
C MET A 99 0.72 9.04 4.63
N GLY A 100 -0.34 9.70 4.19
CA GLY A 100 -0.50 11.14 4.35
C GLY A 100 -1.85 11.46 4.97
N ALA A 101 -1.84 12.37 5.93
CA ALA A 101 -3.03 12.85 6.60
C ALA A 101 -3.20 14.36 6.40
N GLY A 102 -4.43 14.83 6.52
CA GLY A 102 -4.74 16.26 6.38
C GLY A 102 -6.10 16.64 6.94
N ASP A 103 -6.48 17.90 6.72
CA ASP A 103 -7.75 18.46 7.19
C ASP A 103 -8.88 18.17 6.18
N ARG A 104 -10.03 17.68 6.64
CA ARG A 104 -11.22 17.38 5.82
C ARG A 104 -11.90 18.62 5.24
N ARG A 105 -11.70 19.80 5.85
CA ARG A 105 -12.41 21.03 5.47
C ARG A 105 -11.85 21.57 4.17
N GLU A 106 -12.74 21.95 3.27
CA GLU A 106 -12.39 22.45 1.93
C GLU A 106 -11.38 23.61 1.97
N ALA A 107 -11.54 24.54 2.92
CA ALA A 107 -10.66 25.69 3.09
C ALA A 107 -9.22 25.33 3.49
N PHE A 108 -8.98 24.11 3.99
CA PHE A 108 -7.69 23.66 4.52
C PHE A 108 -7.19 22.37 3.87
N LYS A 109 -7.83 21.91 2.78
CA LYS A 109 -7.51 20.66 2.10
C LYS A 109 -6.06 20.57 1.60
N SER A 110 -5.40 21.71 1.39
CA SER A 110 -4.00 21.78 0.97
C SER A 110 -2.99 21.42 2.07
N ARG A 111 -3.44 21.31 3.32
CA ARG A 111 -2.62 20.99 4.49
C ARG A 111 -2.47 19.48 4.63
N ILE A 112 -1.71 18.89 3.72
CA ILE A 112 -1.40 17.46 3.72
C ILE A 112 0.02 17.30 4.21
N VAL A 113 0.22 16.41 5.17
CA VAL A 113 1.54 16.09 5.72
C VAL A 113 1.70 14.58 5.68
N GLU A 114 2.88 14.17 5.24
CA GLU A 114 3.31 12.79 5.29
C GLU A 114 3.47 12.34 6.75
N VAL A 115 3.05 11.12 7.02
CA VAL A 115 3.27 10.43 8.30
C VAL A 115 4.57 9.66 8.15
N ASP A 116 5.61 10.10 8.85
CA ASP A 116 6.97 9.57 8.76
C ASP A 116 7.33 8.60 9.91
N ASN A 117 6.43 8.42 10.87
CA ASN A 117 6.66 7.64 12.07
C ASN A 117 5.93 6.27 12.09
N TRP A 118 5.49 5.80 10.93
CA TRP A 118 4.90 4.47 10.73
C TRP A 118 5.12 3.95 9.32
N HIS A 119 5.54 2.70 9.17
CA HIS A 119 5.93 2.10 7.89
C HIS A 119 5.33 0.71 7.63
N GLY A 120 4.29 0.33 8.37
CA GLY A 120 3.61 -0.96 8.22
C GLY A 120 3.87 -1.96 9.34
N GLU A 121 4.53 -1.54 10.41
CA GLU A 121 4.70 -2.34 11.62
C GLU A 121 3.42 -2.39 12.48
N ASP A 122 3.25 -3.48 13.23
CA ASP A 122 2.13 -3.66 14.16
C ASP A 122 2.21 -2.60 15.27
N VAL A 123 1.10 -1.88 15.46
CA VAL A 123 1.01 -0.80 16.43
C VAL A 123 -0.35 -0.76 17.12
N THR A 124 -0.37 -0.30 18.36
CA THR A 124 -1.61 -0.07 19.11
C THR A 124 -1.61 1.34 19.66
N GLY A 125 -2.52 2.18 19.16
CA GLY A 125 -2.68 3.55 19.62
C GLY A 125 -1.51 4.47 19.28
N LEU A 126 -0.72 4.15 18.25
CA LEU A 126 0.39 4.99 17.80
C LEU A 126 -0.15 6.39 17.46
N VAL A 127 0.42 7.40 18.09
CA VAL A 127 0.03 8.78 17.81
C VAL A 127 0.78 9.25 16.56
N LEU A 128 0.04 9.52 15.50
CA LEU A 128 0.56 10.20 14.31
C LEU A 128 0.37 11.70 14.51
N THR A 129 1.43 12.47 14.33
CA THR A 129 1.41 13.93 14.45
C THR A 129 1.78 14.57 13.12
N PRO A 130 0.92 14.46 12.09
CA PRO A 130 1.07 15.30 10.91
C PRO A 130 0.95 16.75 11.42
N ASN A 131 2.05 17.50 11.34
CA ASN A 131 2.13 18.86 11.86
C ASN A 131 2.16 19.89 10.72
N PRO A 132 1.02 20.12 10.01
CA PRO A 132 0.98 21.10 8.95
C PRO A 132 1.22 22.49 9.50
N ALA A 133 2.04 23.28 8.81
CA ALA A 133 2.30 24.66 9.17
C ALA A 133 0.98 25.45 9.32
N ASN A 134 0.87 26.24 10.39
CA ASN A 134 -0.30 27.08 10.71
C ASN A 134 -1.62 26.31 10.93
N ALA A 135 -1.53 25.03 11.27
CA ALA A 135 -2.68 24.22 11.65
C ALA A 135 -2.74 24.10 13.20
N PRO A 136 -3.95 24.05 13.80
CA PRO A 136 -4.11 23.59 15.19
C PRO A 136 -3.38 22.26 15.45
N ALA A 137 -3.19 21.83 16.69
CA ALA A 137 -2.63 20.50 16.92
C ALA A 137 -3.62 19.42 16.43
N TYR A 138 -3.20 18.63 15.44
CA TYR A 138 -3.89 17.44 14.93
C TYR A 138 -3.18 16.21 15.48
N LYS A 139 -3.95 15.23 15.94
CA LYS A 139 -3.42 13.92 16.31
C LYS A 139 -4.29 12.85 15.67
N PHE A 140 -3.65 11.85 15.08
CA PHE A 140 -4.32 10.61 14.74
C PHE A 140 -3.84 9.52 15.68
N SER A 141 -4.69 8.54 15.96
CA SER A 141 -4.32 7.34 16.69
C SER A 141 -4.52 6.14 15.78
N LEU A 142 -3.42 5.46 15.48
CA LEU A 142 -3.38 4.28 14.62
C LEU A 142 -3.25 3.01 15.45
N THR A 143 -4.15 2.08 15.23
CA THR A 143 -3.99 0.66 15.56
C THR A 143 -3.92 -0.10 14.24
N PHE A 144 -2.92 -0.95 14.09
CA PHE A 144 -2.73 -1.77 12.90
C PHE A 144 -2.13 -3.13 13.28
N SER A 145 -2.58 -4.19 12.59
CA SER A 145 -1.96 -5.50 12.64
C SER A 145 -1.79 -6.08 11.24
N ALA A 146 -0.55 -6.38 10.87
CA ALA A 146 -0.17 -7.10 9.66
C ALA A 146 -0.66 -8.56 9.68
N VAL A 147 -0.82 -9.15 10.87
CA VAL A 147 -1.33 -10.52 11.04
C VAL A 147 -2.78 -10.62 10.55
N THR A 148 -3.63 -9.68 10.95
CA THR A 148 -5.05 -9.68 10.57
C THR A 148 -5.32 -8.84 9.32
N GLY A 149 -4.43 -7.94 8.95
CA GLY A 149 -4.65 -6.95 7.91
C GLY A 149 -5.70 -5.89 8.28
N MET A 150 -5.93 -5.70 9.58
CA MET A 150 -6.93 -4.75 10.07
C MET A 150 -6.26 -3.48 10.59
N MET A 151 -6.89 -2.34 10.31
CA MET A 151 -6.48 -1.04 10.80
C MET A 151 -7.66 -0.28 11.42
N LYS A 152 -7.35 0.56 12.39
CA LYS A 152 -8.25 1.57 12.95
C LYS A 152 -7.47 2.86 13.08
N LEU A 153 -8.03 3.92 12.51
CA LEU A 153 -7.43 5.25 12.55
C LEU A 153 -8.50 6.24 13.01
N THR A 154 -8.27 6.82 14.19
CA THR A 154 -9.12 7.86 14.78
C THR A 154 -8.38 9.19 14.77
N ASP A 155 -9.12 10.30 14.76
CA ASP A 155 -8.56 11.64 14.87
C ASP A 155 -8.97 12.34 16.18
N GLY A 156 -8.12 13.26 16.63
CA GLY A 156 -8.38 14.18 17.72
C GLY A 156 -7.83 15.56 17.39
N HIS A 157 -8.59 16.60 17.73
CA HIS A 157 -8.27 18.00 17.45
C HIS A 157 -8.38 18.85 18.71
N ALA A 158 -7.67 19.97 18.72
CA ALA A 158 -7.95 21.06 19.64
C ALA A 158 -9.13 21.91 19.11
N GLY A 159 -10.32 21.78 19.72
CA GLY A 159 -11.48 22.65 19.47
C GLY A 159 -12.72 21.95 18.89
N GLN A 160 -13.90 22.32 19.40
CA GLN A 160 -15.17 21.66 19.05
C GLN A 160 -15.71 22.05 17.66
N PRO A 161 -16.31 21.12 16.90
CA PRO A 161 -16.27 19.67 17.07
C PRO A 161 -14.93 19.05 16.64
N ASN A 162 -14.39 18.14 17.45
CA ASN A 162 -13.07 17.52 17.32
C ASN A 162 -12.98 16.43 16.21
N THR A 163 -13.38 16.68 14.96
CA THR A 163 -13.45 15.58 13.95
C THR A 163 -12.98 15.96 12.54
N TYR A 164 -11.95 16.80 12.38
CA TYR A 164 -11.56 17.29 11.04
C TYR A 164 -10.46 16.49 10.34
N GLY A 165 -10.02 15.34 10.85
CA GLY A 165 -8.91 14.58 10.28
C GLY A 165 -9.38 13.69 9.13
N ALA A 166 -8.57 13.59 8.08
CA ALA A 166 -8.80 12.62 7.02
C ALA A 166 -7.47 12.03 6.58
N LEU A 167 -7.51 10.74 6.25
CA LEU A 167 -6.46 10.11 5.48
C LEU A 167 -6.59 10.59 4.02
N ARG A 168 -5.48 11.07 3.46
CA ARG A 168 -5.40 11.68 2.13
C ARG A 168 -4.71 10.77 1.12
N TYR A 169 -3.85 9.90 1.61
CA TYR A 169 -3.40 8.72 0.88
C TYR A 169 -2.90 7.66 1.86
N LEU A 170 -2.99 6.42 1.42
CA LEU A 170 -2.28 5.29 2.00
C LEU A 170 -1.90 4.35 0.87
N THR A 171 -0.60 4.14 0.69
CA THR A 171 -0.07 3.32 -0.39
C THR A 171 1.07 2.45 0.13
N VAL A 172 1.52 1.52 -0.71
CA VAL A 172 2.62 0.60 -0.41
C VAL A 172 3.68 0.74 -1.49
N ARG A 173 4.94 0.81 -1.08
CA ARG A 173 6.10 0.78 -1.98
C ARG A 173 6.95 -0.45 -1.74
N ALA A 174 7.61 -0.90 -2.81
CA ALA A 174 8.74 -1.82 -2.69
C ALA A 174 9.96 -1.05 -2.17
N LYS A 175 10.73 -1.67 -1.28
CA LYS A 175 12.00 -1.17 -0.74
C LYS A 175 13.18 -1.50 -1.67
#